data_AF-G4Q4H5-F1
#
_entry.id   AF-G4Q4H5-F1
#
_cell.length_a   1.000
_cell.length_b   1.000
_cell.length_c   1.000
_cell.angle_alpha   90.00
_cell.angle_beta   90.00
_cell.angle_gamma   90.00
#
_symmetry.space_group_name_H-M   'P 1'
#
loop_
_entity.id
_entity.type
_entity.pdbx_description
1 polymer ?
#
loop_
_entity_poly.entity_id
_entity_poly.type
_entity_poly.pdbx_seq_one_letter_code
_entity_poly.pdbx_strand_id
1 'polypeptide(L)'
;MAKNVKINSVIYAEVPQVSIPLAEGEGSAVFYDTSGATASSGDILNGKSVFLGSGSVIGTMTDNGAVSGSIAKADGAYTIPAGFHNGSGSVRISKEEQAKLVSGNIKSGVTVLGISGKSSVVDTSDATAAAGTIVSGKTAYINGTKVTGSLTTVSVSQDSLTKILTVE
;
A
#
# COMPACT_ATOMS: atom_id res chain seq x y z
N MET A 1 7.86 -23.27 34.74
CA MET A 1 7.71 -24.57 35.41
C MET A 1 6.68 -24.36 36.50
N ALA A 2 5.74 -25.28 36.63
CA ALA A 2 4.65 -25.16 37.58
C ALA A 2 5.20 -25.29 39.02
N LYS A 3 4.55 -24.65 39.99
CA LYS A 3 5.01 -24.66 41.38
C LYS A 3 4.69 -25.97 42.09
N ASN A 4 5.58 -26.38 42.99
CA ASN A 4 5.31 -27.49 43.91
C ASN A 4 4.42 -27.01 45.05
N VAL A 5 3.47 -27.85 45.46
CA VAL A 5 2.51 -27.56 46.54
C VAL A 5 2.71 -28.57 47.67
N LYS A 6 2.61 -28.12 48.92
CA LYS A 6 2.70 -29.00 50.10
C LYS A 6 1.36 -28.99 50.85
N ILE A 7 0.72 -30.16 50.98
CA ILE A 7 -0.56 -30.35 51.68
C ILE A 7 -0.36 -31.45 52.71
N ASN A 8 -0.70 -31.19 53.98
CA ASN A 8 -0.56 -32.15 55.09
C ASN A 8 0.80 -32.86 55.11
N SER A 9 1.88 -32.10 54.95
CA SER A 9 3.27 -32.59 54.87
C SER A 9 3.65 -33.40 53.62
N VAL A 10 2.74 -33.65 52.69
CA VAL A 10 3.00 -34.31 51.40
C VAL A 10 3.30 -33.27 50.32
N ILE A 11 4.32 -33.50 49.50
CA ILE A 11 4.69 -32.63 48.36
C ILE A 11 4.08 -33.17 47.08
N TYR A 12 3.42 -32.27 46.35
CA TYR A 12 2.91 -32.46 45.01
C TYR A 12 3.74 -31.59 44.08
N ALA A 13 4.43 -32.20 43.13
CA ALA A 13 5.31 -31.48 42.22
C ALA A 13 4.55 -30.94 41.00
N GLU A 14 5.00 -29.80 40.46
CA GLU A 14 4.53 -29.20 39.20
C GLU A 14 2.99 -29.09 39.11
N VAL A 15 2.35 -28.52 40.13
CA VAL A 15 0.89 -28.42 40.23
C VAL A 15 0.41 -27.17 39.48
N PRO A 16 -0.34 -27.30 38.36
CA PRO A 16 -0.80 -26.16 37.59
C PRO A 16 -2.05 -25.48 38.16
N GLN A 17 -2.80 -26.20 39.00
CA GLN A 17 -4.06 -25.76 39.55
C GLN A 17 -4.32 -26.41 40.92
N VAL A 18 -4.87 -25.64 41.86
CA VAL A 18 -5.38 -26.11 43.14
C VAL A 18 -6.88 -25.80 43.21
N SER A 19 -7.68 -26.77 43.66
CA SER A 19 -9.12 -26.61 43.91
C SER A 19 -9.40 -26.87 45.38
N ILE A 20 -9.97 -25.88 46.08
CA ILE A 20 -10.22 -25.91 47.52
C ILE A 20 -11.73 -25.86 47.76
N PRO A 21 -12.34 -26.86 48.42
CA PRO A 21 -13.77 -26.84 48.74
C PRO A 21 -14.19 -25.57 49.50
N LEU A 22 -15.37 -25.06 49.18
CA LEU A 22 -15.93 -23.91 49.91
C LEU A 22 -16.35 -24.32 51.32
N ALA A 23 -16.17 -23.42 52.29
CA ALA A 23 -16.58 -23.65 53.67
C ALA A 23 -18.11 -23.65 53.83
N GLU A 24 -18.80 -22.93 52.95
CA GLU A 24 -20.26 -22.83 52.91
C GLU A 24 -20.73 -22.87 51.45
N GLY A 25 -21.88 -23.51 51.22
CA GLY A 25 -22.44 -23.72 49.89
C GLY A 25 -21.82 -24.89 49.11
N GLU A 26 -22.24 -25.04 47.86
CA GLU A 26 -21.75 -26.09 46.96
C GLU A 26 -20.59 -25.57 46.11
N GLY A 27 -19.50 -26.34 45.99
CA GLY A 27 -18.41 -26.08 45.02
C GLY A 27 -17.01 -25.92 45.61
N SER A 28 -16.10 -25.31 44.84
CA SER A 28 -14.69 -25.09 45.21
C SER A 28 -14.14 -23.79 44.63
N ALA A 29 -13.22 -23.16 45.37
CA ALA A 29 -12.37 -22.09 44.86
C ALA A 29 -11.21 -22.66 44.06
N VAL A 30 -11.01 -22.16 42.84
CA VAL A 30 -9.97 -22.63 41.91
C VAL A 30 -8.86 -21.60 41.79
N PHE A 31 -7.61 -22.04 41.92
CA PHE A 31 -6.41 -21.21 41.80
C PHE A 31 -5.49 -21.82 40.75
N TYR A 32 -5.04 -21.00 39.80
CA TYR A 32 -4.10 -21.40 38.76
C TYR A 32 -2.69 -20.91 39.08
N ASP A 33 -1.68 -21.68 38.69
CA ASP A 33 -0.30 -21.21 38.72
C ASP A 33 -0.05 -20.24 37.55
N THR A 34 0.18 -18.97 37.88
CA THR A 34 0.46 -17.90 36.92
C THR A 34 1.94 -17.65 36.69
N SER A 35 2.84 -18.47 37.27
CA SER A 35 4.29 -18.28 37.16
C SER A 35 4.85 -18.42 35.74
N GLY A 36 4.08 -19.05 34.83
CA GLY A 36 4.39 -19.12 33.41
C GLY A 36 3.78 -18.00 32.56
N ALA A 37 2.98 -17.10 33.13
CA ALA A 37 2.35 -16.01 32.39
C ALA A 37 3.37 -14.92 32.06
N THR A 38 3.41 -14.49 30.79
CA THR A 38 4.41 -13.55 30.27
C THR A 38 3.84 -12.21 29.81
N ALA A 39 2.52 -12.04 29.83
CA ALA A 39 1.88 -10.80 29.43
C ALA A 39 2.26 -9.64 30.35
N SER A 40 2.38 -8.44 29.78
CA SER A 40 2.49 -7.17 30.50
C SER A 40 1.18 -6.37 30.36
N SER A 41 1.04 -5.27 31.11
CA SER A 41 -0.11 -4.39 30.94
C SER A 41 -0.24 -3.87 29.49
N GLY A 42 0.88 -3.68 28.79
CA GLY A 42 0.93 -3.24 27.40
C GLY A 42 0.42 -4.27 26.39
N ASP A 43 0.33 -5.54 26.77
CA ASP A 43 -0.16 -6.63 25.91
C ASP A 43 -1.67 -6.88 26.07
N ILE A 44 -2.29 -6.22 27.05
CA ILE A 44 -3.69 -6.45 27.44
C ILE A 44 -4.51 -5.22 27.05
N LEU A 45 -5.67 -5.43 26.42
CA LEU A 45 -6.58 -4.36 26.04
C LEU A 45 -6.96 -3.48 27.23
N ASN A 46 -7.03 -2.18 26.98
CA ASN A 46 -7.40 -1.19 27.98
C ASN A 46 -8.75 -1.53 28.63
N GLY A 47 -8.79 -1.51 29.97
CA GLY A 47 -9.97 -1.87 30.76
C GLY A 47 -10.23 -3.38 30.89
N LYS A 48 -9.42 -4.26 30.26
CA LYS A 48 -9.39 -5.70 30.57
C LYS A 48 -8.39 -5.96 31.69
N SER A 49 -8.65 -6.98 32.50
CA SER A 49 -7.76 -7.40 33.58
C SER A 49 -7.43 -8.87 33.49
N VAL A 50 -6.21 -9.24 33.89
CA VAL A 50 -5.76 -10.64 34.01
C VAL A 50 -5.00 -10.82 35.34
N PHE A 51 -4.88 -12.06 35.80
CA PHE A 51 -4.03 -12.40 36.93
C PHE A 51 -2.68 -12.93 36.44
N LEU A 52 -1.60 -12.29 36.89
CA LEU A 52 -0.21 -12.69 36.63
C LEU A 52 0.45 -13.13 37.94
N GLY A 53 1.74 -13.51 37.88
CA GLY A 53 2.53 -13.83 39.08
C GLY A 53 2.63 -12.66 40.08
N SER A 54 2.42 -11.42 39.61
CA SER A 54 2.40 -10.19 40.43
C SER A 54 1.02 -9.80 40.96
N GLY A 55 -0.03 -10.59 40.66
CA GLY A 55 -1.42 -10.29 41.02
C GLY A 55 -2.27 -9.79 39.85
N SER A 56 -3.35 -9.06 40.15
CA SER A 56 -4.24 -8.51 39.12
C SER A 56 -3.57 -7.34 38.39
N VAL A 57 -3.55 -7.41 37.05
CA VAL A 57 -3.01 -6.37 36.17
C VAL A 57 -4.08 -5.91 35.21
N ILE A 58 -4.28 -4.59 35.13
CA ILE A 58 -5.18 -3.95 34.16
C ILE A 58 -4.37 -3.61 32.91
N GLY A 59 -4.95 -3.92 31.76
CA GLY A 59 -4.37 -3.63 30.47
C GLY A 59 -4.34 -2.15 30.13
N THR A 60 -3.35 -1.77 29.32
CA THR A 60 -3.11 -0.40 28.84
C THR A 60 -3.05 -0.32 27.31
N MET A 61 -3.22 -1.44 26.59
CA MET A 61 -3.21 -1.45 25.13
C MET A 61 -4.44 -0.73 24.59
N THR A 62 -4.24 0.35 23.85
CA THR A 62 -5.31 1.08 23.17
C THR A 62 -6.00 0.18 22.13
N ASP A 63 -7.33 0.21 22.10
CA ASP A 63 -8.13 -0.34 21.01
C ASP A 63 -8.36 0.76 19.97
N ASN A 64 -7.66 0.66 18.83
CA ASN A 64 -7.78 1.62 17.73
C ASN A 64 -8.92 1.28 16.76
N GLY A 65 -9.59 0.13 16.94
CA GLY A 65 -10.64 -0.34 16.05
C GLY A 65 -10.17 -0.48 14.59
N ALA A 66 -10.93 0.10 13.66
CA ALA A 66 -10.61 0.11 12.23
C ALA A 66 -9.88 1.40 11.86
N VAL A 67 -8.55 1.35 11.78
CA VAL A 67 -7.74 2.50 11.36
C VAL A 67 -7.60 2.53 9.85
N SER A 68 -7.99 3.65 9.23
CA SER A 68 -7.80 3.87 7.79
C SER A 68 -7.03 5.16 7.50
N GLY A 69 -6.25 5.14 6.43
CA GLY A 69 -5.38 6.23 6.03
C GLY A 69 -5.29 6.40 4.52
N SER A 70 -4.84 7.58 4.09
CA SER A 70 -4.57 7.85 2.68
C SER A 70 -3.16 8.41 2.46
N ILE A 71 -2.56 8.08 1.30
CA ILE A 71 -1.28 8.61 0.83
C ILE A 71 -1.55 9.47 -0.40
N ALA A 72 -1.17 10.75 -0.34
CA ALA A 72 -1.46 11.74 -1.39
C ALA A 72 -0.21 12.37 -2.02
N LYS A 73 0.99 11.94 -1.60
CA LYS A 73 2.28 12.42 -2.11
C LYS A 73 3.17 11.22 -2.42
N ALA A 74 4.07 11.38 -3.38
CA ALA A 74 5.01 10.32 -3.78
C ALA A 74 5.93 9.89 -2.63
N ASP A 75 6.35 10.83 -1.80
CA ASP A 75 7.15 10.62 -0.58
C ASP A 75 6.30 10.62 0.71
N GLY A 76 4.97 10.61 0.57
CA GLY A 76 4.05 10.61 1.70
C GLY A 76 4.04 9.27 2.42
N ALA A 77 3.91 9.31 3.74
CA ALA A 77 3.75 8.12 4.58
C ALA A 77 2.54 8.27 5.50
N TYR A 78 1.93 7.14 5.86
CA TYR A 78 0.89 7.06 6.88
C TYR A 78 1.43 6.28 8.08
N THR A 79 1.51 6.91 9.24
CA THR A 79 1.94 6.25 10.48
C THR A 79 0.76 5.55 11.13
N ILE A 80 0.82 4.23 11.24
CA ILE A 80 -0.20 3.44 11.93
C ILE A 80 0.03 3.56 13.44
N PRO A 81 -0.97 3.97 14.24
CA PRO A 81 -0.81 4.09 15.69
C PRO A 81 -0.59 2.71 16.32
N ALA A 82 0.23 2.66 17.37
CA ALA A 82 0.42 1.45 18.17
C ALA A 82 -0.88 1.09 18.91
N GLY A 83 -1.10 -0.21 19.14
CA GLY A 83 -2.28 -0.75 19.81
C GLY A 83 -2.96 -1.84 18.99
N PHE A 84 -4.12 -2.27 19.47
CA PHE A 84 -4.93 -3.28 18.79
C PHE A 84 -5.68 -2.66 17.61
N HIS A 85 -5.72 -3.41 16.50
CA HIS A 85 -6.49 -3.07 15.31
C HIS A 85 -7.40 -4.25 14.97
N ASN A 86 -8.65 -3.98 14.60
CA ASN A 86 -9.65 -5.02 14.37
C ASN A 86 -9.57 -5.69 12.98
N GLY A 87 -8.52 -5.38 12.20
CA GLY A 87 -8.30 -5.93 10.86
C GLY A 87 -9.20 -5.37 9.75
N SER A 88 -10.17 -4.50 10.06
CA SER A 88 -11.07 -3.89 9.05
C SER A 88 -10.54 -2.56 8.49
N GLY A 89 -9.41 -2.08 8.99
CA GLY A 89 -8.74 -0.86 8.54
C GLY A 89 -8.02 -1.01 7.20
N SER A 90 -7.76 0.09 6.49
CA SER A 90 -6.95 0.06 5.26
C SER A 90 -6.19 1.36 4.99
N VAL A 91 -5.01 1.25 4.39
CA VAL A 91 -4.26 2.40 3.86
C VAL A 91 -4.29 2.34 2.34
N ARG A 92 -4.65 3.45 1.68
CA ARG A 92 -4.81 3.52 0.22
C ARG A 92 -4.16 4.78 -0.34
N ILE A 93 -3.88 4.80 -1.63
CA ILE A 93 -3.62 6.07 -2.33
C ILE A 93 -4.90 6.92 -2.24
N SER A 94 -4.78 8.24 -2.06
CA SER A 94 -5.96 9.11 -2.03
C SER A 94 -6.77 8.99 -3.32
N LYS A 95 -8.08 9.24 -3.24
CA LYS A 95 -8.97 9.08 -4.39
C LYS A 95 -8.59 10.05 -5.52
N GLU A 96 -8.10 11.22 -5.15
CA GLU A 96 -7.64 12.28 -6.05
C GLU A 96 -6.39 11.83 -6.82
N GLU A 97 -5.42 11.21 -6.15
CA GLU A 97 -4.22 10.70 -6.83
C GLU A 97 -4.52 9.45 -7.66
N GLN A 98 -5.43 8.59 -7.21
CA GLN A 98 -5.91 7.46 -8.04
C GLN A 98 -6.54 7.96 -9.35
N ALA A 99 -7.32 9.05 -9.30
CA ALA A 99 -7.94 9.61 -10.50
C ALA A 99 -6.92 10.19 -11.51
N LYS A 100 -5.69 10.49 -11.09
CA LYS A 100 -4.61 10.95 -11.99
C LYS A 100 -3.89 9.81 -12.68
N LEU A 101 -4.04 8.58 -12.19
CA LEU A 101 -3.54 7.37 -12.84
C LEU A 101 -4.45 7.06 -14.03
N VAL A 102 -4.24 7.78 -15.12
CA VAL A 102 -4.93 7.56 -16.39
C VAL A 102 -3.90 7.24 -17.46
N SER A 103 -4.25 6.33 -18.38
CA SER A 103 -3.33 5.86 -19.42
C SER A 103 -2.75 6.98 -20.29
N GLY A 104 -3.51 8.07 -20.48
CA GLY A 104 -3.06 9.26 -21.22
C GLY A 104 -1.94 10.07 -20.54
N ASN A 105 -1.70 9.88 -19.25
CA ASN A 105 -0.61 10.54 -18.51
C ASN A 105 0.65 9.66 -18.40
N ILE A 106 0.58 8.40 -18.83
CA ILE A 106 1.63 7.40 -18.63
C ILE A 106 2.29 7.11 -19.99
N LYS A 107 3.62 7.20 -20.03
CA LYS A 107 4.42 6.92 -21.23
C LYS A 107 4.16 5.51 -21.75
N SER A 108 4.08 5.37 -23.08
CA SER A 108 3.95 4.09 -23.76
C SER A 108 5.02 3.09 -23.29
N GLY A 109 4.62 1.84 -23.07
CA GLY A 109 5.49 0.78 -22.55
C GLY A 109 5.72 0.81 -21.03
N VAL A 110 5.24 1.83 -20.32
CA VAL A 110 5.30 1.91 -18.85
C VAL A 110 3.95 1.50 -18.26
N THR A 111 3.98 0.72 -17.17
CA THR A 111 2.80 0.37 -16.38
C THR A 111 2.97 0.89 -14.96
N VAL A 112 1.99 1.68 -14.48
CA VAL A 112 1.99 2.21 -13.11
C VAL A 112 0.77 1.66 -12.39
N LEU A 113 0.98 0.88 -11.32
CA LEU A 113 -0.08 0.31 -10.49
C LEU A 113 -1.16 -0.47 -11.30
N GLY A 114 -0.73 -1.16 -12.36
CA GLY A 114 -1.60 -1.96 -13.24
C GLY A 114 -2.22 -1.18 -14.41
N ILE A 115 -1.96 0.13 -14.53
CA ILE A 115 -2.48 0.96 -15.61
C ILE A 115 -1.38 1.16 -16.65
N SER A 116 -1.58 0.58 -17.83
CA SER A 116 -0.64 0.69 -18.95
C SER A 116 -0.70 2.05 -19.61
N GLY A 117 0.46 2.58 -19.99
CA GLY A 117 0.59 3.80 -20.76
C GLY A 117 -0.05 3.71 -22.14
N LYS A 118 -0.65 4.81 -22.58
CA LYS A 118 -1.27 4.91 -23.90
C LYS A 118 -0.17 4.93 -24.97
N SER A 119 -0.36 4.15 -26.04
CA SER A 119 0.62 4.02 -27.13
C SER A 119 0.99 5.34 -27.82
N SER A 120 0.13 6.35 -27.75
CA SER A 120 0.36 7.69 -28.31
C SER A 120 1.10 8.65 -27.38
N VAL A 121 1.34 8.28 -26.11
CA VAL A 121 2.14 9.08 -25.19
C VAL A 121 3.59 8.62 -25.32
N VAL A 122 4.33 9.30 -26.18
CA VAL A 122 5.73 8.97 -26.50
C VAL A 122 6.64 10.16 -26.22
N ASP A 123 7.91 9.87 -26.02
CA ASP A 123 8.95 10.89 -26.01
C ASP A 123 9.25 11.29 -27.45
N THR A 124 9.39 12.58 -27.71
CA THR A 124 9.62 13.13 -29.06
C THR A 124 10.92 13.94 -29.12
N SER A 125 11.76 13.85 -28.09
CA SER A 125 13.03 14.58 -27.99
C SER A 125 14.09 14.12 -28.99
N ASP A 126 13.95 12.90 -29.52
CA ASP A 126 14.82 12.31 -30.54
C ASP A 126 14.40 12.62 -31.99
N ALA A 127 13.26 13.28 -32.19
CA ALA A 127 12.76 13.62 -33.52
C ALA A 127 13.63 14.68 -34.21
N THR A 128 14.04 14.43 -35.46
CA THR A 128 14.96 15.31 -36.23
C THR A 128 14.29 16.13 -37.34
N ALA A 129 12.96 16.04 -37.48
CA ALA A 129 12.23 16.75 -38.52
C ALA A 129 12.23 18.27 -38.28
N ALA A 130 12.42 19.05 -39.35
CA ALA A 130 12.27 20.49 -39.35
C ALA A 130 11.06 20.92 -40.20
N ALA A 131 10.58 22.16 -40.04
CA ALA A 131 9.48 22.68 -40.87
C ALA A 131 9.79 22.54 -42.38
N GLY A 132 11.03 22.82 -42.78
CA GLY A 132 11.50 22.67 -44.16
C GLY A 132 11.56 21.24 -44.68
N THR A 133 11.43 20.21 -43.83
CA THR A 133 11.40 18.79 -44.24
C THR A 133 10.01 18.18 -44.15
N ILE A 134 8.98 18.95 -43.75
CA ILE A 134 7.60 18.50 -43.61
C ILE A 134 6.76 19.21 -44.68
N VAL A 135 5.96 18.44 -45.43
CA VAL A 135 5.08 18.97 -46.50
C VAL A 135 4.20 20.09 -45.97
N SER A 136 4.09 21.17 -46.75
CA SER A 136 3.26 22.33 -46.43
C SER A 136 1.85 21.94 -46.01
N GLY A 137 1.37 22.54 -44.91
CA GLY A 137 0.06 22.26 -44.32
C GLY A 137 -0.05 20.97 -43.47
N LYS A 138 0.97 20.09 -43.48
CA LYS A 138 1.05 18.95 -42.56
C LYS A 138 1.72 19.35 -41.25
N THR A 139 1.45 18.61 -40.18
CA THR A 139 2.00 18.91 -38.85
C THR A 139 2.64 17.68 -38.21
N ALA A 140 3.67 17.89 -37.41
CA ALA A 140 4.30 16.88 -36.56
C ALA A 140 4.59 17.46 -35.17
N TYR A 141 4.84 16.59 -34.18
CA TYR A 141 5.33 17.01 -32.86
C TYR A 141 6.82 16.70 -32.76
N ILE A 142 7.64 17.68 -32.38
CA ILE A 142 9.08 17.57 -32.17
C ILE A 142 9.41 18.15 -30.80
N ASN A 143 10.01 17.35 -29.92
CA ASN A 143 10.27 17.68 -28.52
C ASN A 143 9.06 18.36 -27.84
N GLY A 144 7.87 17.77 -28.01
CA GLY A 144 6.60 18.26 -27.46
C GLY A 144 5.98 19.46 -28.20
N THR A 145 6.65 20.07 -29.17
CA THR A 145 6.16 21.25 -29.90
C THR A 145 5.53 20.86 -31.23
N LYS A 146 4.34 21.39 -31.53
CA LYS A 146 3.68 21.19 -32.82
C LYS A 146 4.35 22.07 -33.88
N VAL A 147 4.90 21.44 -34.92
CA VAL A 147 5.55 22.10 -36.07
C VAL A 147 4.70 21.91 -37.31
N THR A 148 4.43 23.00 -38.02
CA THR A 148 3.77 22.99 -39.33
C THR A 148 4.81 22.99 -40.44
N GLY A 149 4.63 22.12 -41.42
CA GLY A 149 5.52 22.00 -42.56
C GLY A 149 5.51 23.23 -43.47
N SER A 150 6.67 23.51 -44.05
CA SER A 150 6.89 24.55 -45.05
C SER A 150 7.52 24.01 -46.34
N LEU A 151 7.71 22.68 -46.45
CA LEU A 151 8.22 22.07 -47.68
C LEU A 151 7.17 22.19 -48.79
N THR A 152 7.47 22.99 -49.79
CA THR A 152 6.68 23.11 -51.01
C THR A 152 7.13 22.06 -52.02
N THR A 153 6.19 21.26 -52.53
CA THR A 153 6.43 20.34 -53.63
C THR A 153 6.16 21.03 -54.96
N VAL A 154 7.03 20.84 -55.94
CA VAL A 154 6.76 21.20 -57.34
C VAL A 154 6.35 19.96 -58.10
N SER A 155 5.40 20.11 -59.01
CA SER A 155 4.98 19.02 -59.92
C SER A 155 5.99 18.94 -61.05
N VAL A 156 6.39 17.73 -61.45
CA VAL A 156 7.22 17.54 -62.63
C VAL A 156 6.54 16.55 -63.56
N SER A 157 6.26 16.99 -64.78
CA SER A 157 5.71 16.14 -65.85
C SER A 157 6.81 15.82 -66.86
N GLN A 158 6.91 14.56 -67.32
CA GLN A 158 7.79 14.18 -68.41
C GLN A 158 6.96 13.86 -69.64
N ASP A 159 7.27 14.54 -70.74
CA ASP A 159 6.68 14.21 -72.03
C ASP A 159 7.23 12.86 -72.53
N SER A 160 6.32 11.94 -72.84
CA SER A 160 6.68 10.55 -73.13
C SER A 160 7.41 10.36 -74.46
N LEU A 161 7.27 11.29 -75.41
CA LEU A 161 7.92 11.25 -76.72
C LEU A 161 9.26 12.00 -76.73
N THR A 162 9.25 13.25 -76.30
CA THR A 162 10.40 14.17 -76.33
C THR A 162 11.32 14.00 -75.13
N LYS A 163 10.86 13.33 -74.07
CA LYS A 163 11.55 13.13 -72.80
C LYS A 163 11.89 14.43 -72.05
N ILE A 164 11.31 15.56 -72.45
CA ILE A 164 11.44 16.85 -71.77
C ILE A 164 10.73 16.79 -70.42
N LEU A 165 11.38 17.34 -69.38
CA LEU A 165 10.78 17.54 -68.07
C LEU A 165 10.27 18.98 -67.95
N THR A 166 9.01 19.15 -67.55
CA THR A 166 8.40 20.43 -67.23
C THR A 166 8.13 20.50 -65.73
N VAL A 167 8.54 21.59 -65.09
CA VAL A 167 8.22 21.86 -63.69
C VAL A 167 6.98 22.78 -63.66
N GLU A 168 5.93 22.33 -62.97
CA GLU A 168 4.64 23.01 -62.80
C GLU A 168 4.48 23.55 -61.38
#